data_AF-A0A380G975-F1
#
_entry.id   AF-A0A380G975-F1
#
_cell.length_a   1.000
_cell.length_b   1.000
_cell.length_c   1.000
_cell.angle_alpha   90.00
_cell.angle_beta   90.00
_cell.angle_gamma   90.00
#
_symmetry.space_group_name_H-M   'P 1'
#
loop_
_entity.id
_entity.type
_entity.pdbx_description
1 polymer ?
#
loop_
_entity_poly.entity_id
_entity_poly.type
_entity_poly.pdbx_seq_one_letter_code
_entity_poly.pdbx_strand_id
1 'polypeptide(L)'
;MDIKKWPLYYDFYKKRSSTRWALNLLIAVLFGMLSGQLFSQALSDEKSLSFEGVDQHSALIINRTIFSITVGFTVLFSMLFFFILSLVVAKILKTKPSAKSLFSGAVLLVLVINVVTLIVAIIQFLFGLNPEDYNILSLNVFNAGNQILAAFDLKLTLQSYLFMLL
;
A
#
# COMPACT_ATOMS: atom_id res chain seq x y z
N MET A 1 29.77 2.82 -2.39
CA MET A 1 28.73 3.71 -2.97
C MET A 1 28.11 4.50 -1.82
N ASP A 2 27.97 5.82 -1.95
CA ASP A 2 27.47 6.69 -0.87
C ASP A 2 25.94 6.77 -0.88
N ILE A 3 25.28 6.19 0.13
CA ILE A 3 23.82 6.11 0.27
C ILE A 3 23.19 7.50 0.35
N LYS A 4 23.93 8.52 0.82
CA LYS A 4 23.42 9.89 0.92
C LYS A 4 23.06 10.50 -0.44
N LYS A 5 23.65 9.98 -1.52
CA LYS A 5 23.37 10.42 -2.89
C LYS A 5 22.16 9.72 -3.52
N TRP A 6 21.54 8.77 -2.80
CA TRP A 6 20.42 8.02 -3.34
C TRP A 6 19.15 8.89 -3.43
N PRO A 7 18.30 8.72 -4.45
CA PRO A 7 17.08 9.50 -4.63
C PRO A 7 16.18 9.46 -3.39
N LEU A 8 15.57 10.57 -3.00
CA LEU A 8 14.68 10.65 -1.83
C LEU A 8 15.35 10.41 -0.46
N TYR A 9 16.66 10.10 -0.37
CA TYR A 9 17.33 9.82 0.90
C TYR A 9 17.14 10.96 1.90
N TYR A 10 17.52 12.18 1.52
CA TYR A 10 17.46 13.33 2.42
C TYR A 10 16.02 13.69 2.81
N ASP A 11 15.10 13.67 1.86
CA ASP A 11 13.69 14.00 2.11
C ASP A 11 13.03 12.97 3.03
N PHE A 12 13.27 11.68 2.79
CA PHE A 12 12.74 10.60 3.61
C PHE A 12 13.37 10.58 5.00
N TYR A 13 14.71 10.69 5.09
CA TYR A 13 15.44 10.69 6.35
C TYR A 13 15.09 11.90 7.24
N LYS A 14 14.83 13.06 6.65
CA LYS A 14 14.37 14.25 7.38
C LYS A 14 12.92 14.12 7.84
N LYS A 15 12.04 13.54 7.01
CA LYS A 15 10.62 13.40 7.33
C LYS A 15 10.32 12.25 8.29
N ARG A 16 11.12 11.17 8.32
CA ARG A 16 10.92 10.05 9.27
C ARG A 16 11.16 10.42 10.73
N SER A 17 11.80 11.56 11.03
CA SER A 17 11.90 12.10 12.39
C SER A 17 10.79 13.08 12.74
N SER A 18 9.80 13.28 11.84
CA SER A 18 8.67 14.19 12.07
C SER A 18 7.76 13.70 13.19
N THR A 19 7.20 14.65 13.94
CA THR A 19 6.20 14.40 14.99
C THR A 19 4.80 14.16 14.46
N ARG A 20 4.53 14.43 13.16
CA ARG A 20 3.19 14.32 12.54
C ARG A 20 2.81 12.91 12.08
N TRP A 21 3.39 11.88 12.70
CA TRP A 21 3.16 10.48 12.31
C TRP A 21 1.66 10.10 12.38
N ALA A 22 0.91 10.62 13.37
CA ALA A 22 -0.50 10.29 13.51
C ALA A 22 -1.34 10.80 12.33
N LEU A 23 -1.08 12.04 11.89
CA LEU A 23 -1.74 12.62 10.72
C LEU A 23 -1.38 11.84 9.44
N ASN A 24 -0.09 11.50 9.27
CA ASN A 24 0.36 10.72 8.12
C ASN A 24 -0.29 9.33 8.08
N LEU A 25 -0.46 8.69 9.25
CA LEU A 25 -1.14 7.40 9.36
C LEU A 25 -2.62 7.51 9.00
N LEU A 26 -3.31 8.54 9.51
CA LEU A 26 -4.71 8.81 9.16
C LEU A 26 -4.87 8.97 7.64
N ILE A 27 -4.02 9.80 7.02
CA ILE A 27 -4.03 10.01 5.56
C ILE A 27 -3.75 8.69 4.83
N ALA A 28 -2.77 7.90 5.27
CA ALA A 28 -2.45 6.62 4.65
C ALA A 28 -3.63 5.64 4.70
N VAL A 29 -4.35 5.57 5.83
CA VAL A 29 -5.54 4.72 5.97
C VAL A 29 -6.65 5.20 5.05
N LEU A 30 -6.92 6.51 5.00
CA LEU A 30 -7.93 7.08 4.10
C LEU A 30 -7.59 6.80 2.62
N PHE A 31 -6.32 6.94 2.22
CA PHE A 31 -5.89 6.61 0.86
C PHE A 31 -6.01 5.12 0.55
N GLY A 32 -5.70 4.25 1.51
CA GLY A 32 -5.93 2.81 1.37
C GLY A 32 -7.40 2.47 1.17
N MET A 33 -8.30 3.03 1.99
CA MET A 33 -9.74 2.82 1.88
C MET A 33 -10.29 3.31 0.54
N LEU A 34 -9.86 4.50 0.09
CA LEU A 34 -10.24 5.05 -1.22
C LEU A 34 -9.74 4.17 -2.37
N SER A 35 -8.49 3.69 -2.31
CA SER A 35 -7.95 2.77 -3.30
C SER A 35 -8.76 1.46 -3.35
N GLY A 36 -9.08 0.91 -2.18
CA GLY A 36 -9.93 -0.28 -2.08
C GLY A 36 -11.31 -0.07 -2.69
N GLN A 37 -11.92 1.10 -2.47
CA GLN A 37 -13.21 1.45 -3.04
C GLN A 37 -13.17 1.61 -4.57
N LEU A 38 -12.07 2.13 -5.13
CA LEU A 38 -11.89 2.23 -6.58
C LEU A 38 -11.68 0.84 -7.20
N PHE A 39 -10.82 0.01 -6.59
CA PHE A 39 -10.59 -1.36 -7.07
C PHE A 39 -11.85 -2.21 -6.99
N SER A 40 -12.66 -2.09 -5.93
CA SER A 40 -13.88 -2.88 -5.77
C SER A 40 -14.97 -2.53 -6.81
N GLN A 41 -14.89 -1.35 -7.42
CA GLN A 41 -15.75 -0.95 -8.55
C GLN A 41 -15.20 -1.41 -9.91
N ALA A 42 -13.88 -1.60 -10.00
CA ALA A 42 -13.24 -2.10 -11.22
C ALA A 42 -13.29 -3.64 -11.34
N LEU A 43 -13.64 -4.34 -10.25
CA LEU A 43 -13.91 -5.78 -10.25
C LEU A 43 -15.27 -6.07 -10.91
N SER A 44 -15.33 -7.12 -11.73
CA SER A 44 -16.56 -7.61 -12.35
C SER A 44 -17.56 -8.11 -11.30
N ASP A 45 -18.83 -7.74 -11.46
CA ASP A 45 -19.92 -7.98 -10.50
C ASP A 45 -20.23 -9.48 -10.21
N GLU A 46 -19.63 -10.41 -10.97
CA GLU A 46 -19.92 -11.85 -10.89
C GLU A 46 -19.51 -12.51 -9.57
N LYS A 47 -18.66 -11.87 -8.75
CA LYS A 47 -18.23 -12.37 -7.43
C LYS A 47 -18.96 -11.74 -6.25
N SER A 48 -20.12 -11.10 -6.45
CA SER A 48 -20.87 -10.52 -5.33
C SER A 48 -21.35 -11.61 -4.36
N LEU A 49 -20.93 -11.52 -3.11
CA LEU A 49 -21.45 -12.36 -2.02
C LEU A 49 -22.98 -12.20 -1.96
N SER A 50 -23.72 -13.29 -2.09
CA SER A 50 -25.17 -13.29 -1.86
C SER A 50 -25.44 -13.41 -0.36
N PHE A 51 -26.15 -12.43 0.21
CA PHE A 51 -26.64 -12.51 1.58
C PHE A 51 -28.12 -12.89 1.54
N GLU A 52 -28.49 -13.93 2.28
CA GLU A 52 -29.87 -14.40 2.35
C GLU A 52 -30.79 -13.26 2.85
N GLY A 53 -31.86 -12.98 2.10
CA GLY A 53 -32.79 -11.90 2.41
C GLY A 53 -32.33 -10.48 2.04
N VAL A 54 -31.19 -10.31 1.36
CA VAL A 54 -30.68 -9.01 0.89
C VAL A 54 -30.73 -8.96 -0.63
N ASP A 55 -31.23 -7.86 -1.20
CA ASP A 55 -31.22 -7.68 -2.65
C ASP A 55 -29.79 -7.54 -3.20
N GLN A 56 -29.60 -7.88 -4.47
CA GLN A 56 -28.28 -7.94 -5.11
C GLN A 56 -27.55 -6.58 -5.10
N HIS A 57 -28.28 -5.47 -5.22
CA HIS A 57 -27.67 -4.13 -5.22
C HIS A 57 -27.14 -3.77 -3.82
N SER A 58 -27.93 -4.03 -2.78
CA SER A 58 -27.49 -3.83 -1.39
C SER A 58 -26.33 -4.75 -1.02
N ALA A 59 -26.37 -6.02 -1.43
CA ALA A 59 -25.29 -6.97 -1.21
C ALA A 59 -23.95 -6.51 -1.83
N LEU A 60 -24.02 -5.93 -3.03
CA LEU A 60 -22.85 -5.37 -3.73
C LEU A 60 -22.28 -4.14 -3.01
N ILE A 61 -23.13 -3.22 -2.51
CA ILE A 61 -22.68 -2.07 -1.70
C ILE A 61 -21.98 -2.55 -0.42
N ILE A 62 -22.56 -3.54 0.27
CA ILE A 62 -21.98 -4.12 1.49
C ILE A 62 -20.61 -4.72 1.18
N ASN A 63 -20.49 -5.53 0.13
CA ASN A 63 -19.24 -6.16 -0.25
C ASN A 63 -18.14 -5.13 -0.58
N ARG A 64 -18.47 -4.09 -1.37
CA ARG A 64 -17.53 -3.01 -1.70
C ARG A 64 -17.07 -2.24 -0.45
N THR A 65 -17.99 -2.00 0.49
CA THR A 65 -17.70 -1.32 1.76
C THR A 65 -16.79 -2.16 2.64
N ILE A 66 -17.08 -3.45 2.80
CA ILE A 66 -16.24 -4.40 3.55
C ILE A 66 -14.84 -4.42 2.94
N PHE A 67 -14.73 -4.55 1.61
CA PHE A 67 -13.44 -4.54 0.93
C PHE A 67 -12.65 -3.26 1.23
N SER A 68 -13.28 -2.09 1.10
CA SER A 68 -12.63 -0.80 1.42
C SER A 68 -12.12 -0.74 2.87
N ILE A 69 -12.93 -1.18 3.83
CA ILE A 69 -12.55 -1.25 5.25
C ILE A 69 -11.39 -2.21 5.46
N THR A 70 -11.43 -3.41 4.86
CA THR A 70 -10.36 -4.42 4.93
C THR A 70 -9.04 -3.88 4.38
N VAL A 71 -9.06 -3.12 3.28
CA VAL A 71 -7.84 -2.46 2.78
C VAL A 71 -7.32 -1.44 3.79
N GLY A 72 -8.20 -0.65 4.43
CA GLY A 72 -7.83 0.27 5.51
C GLY A 72 -7.14 -0.42 6.69
N PHE A 73 -7.66 -1.57 7.15
CA PHE A 73 -7.00 -2.38 8.19
C PHE A 73 -5.65 -2.94 7.73
N THR A 74 -5.52 -3.32 6.46
CA THR A 74 -4.26 -3.82 5.89
C THR A 74 -3.17 -2.75 5.94
N VAL A 75 -3.51 -1.46 5.78
CA VAL A 75 -2.57 -0.34 5.95
C VAL A 75 -1.99 -0.30 7.37
N LEU A 76 -2.84 -0.46 8.39
CA LEU A 76 -2.42 -0.48 9.79
C LEU A 76 -1.49 -1.66 10.08
N PHE A 77 -1.86 -2.85 9.60
CA PHE A 77 -1.05 -4.06 9.77
C PHE A 77 0.30 -3.93 9.05
N SER A 78 0.32 -3.40 7.83
CA SER A 78 1.55 -3.18 7.05
C SER A 78 2.51 -2.22 7.78
N MET A 79 1.98 -1.14 8.36
CA MET A 79 2.77 -0.21 9.15
C MET A 79 3.43 -0.90 10.36
N LEU A 80 2.66 -1.69 11.11
CA LEU A 80 3.19 -2.45 12.25
C LEU A 80 4.25 -3.46 11.79
N PHE A 81 4.01 -4.14 10.67
CA PHE A 81 4.95 -5.09 10.08
C PHE A 81 6.30 -4.43 9.76
N PHE A 82 6.32 -3.32 9.00
CA PHE A 82 7.57 -2.63 8.69
C PHE A 82 8.28 -2.09 9.94
N PHE A 83 7.52 -1.58 10.91
CA PHE A 83 8.10 -1.11 12.15
C PHE A 83 8.80 -2.24 12.91
N ILE A 84 8.12 -3.36 13.14
CA ILE A 84 8.70 -4.52 13.82
C ILE A 84 9.89 -5.07 13.04
N LEU A 85 9.77 -5.20 11.71
CA LEU A 85 10.86 -5.70 10.86
C LEU A 85 12.09 -4.78 10.95
N SER A 86 11.89 -3.45 10.96
CA SER A 86 13.00 -2.50 11.11
C SER A 86 13.69 -2.60 12.49
N LEU A 87 12.95 -2.89 13.56
CA LEU A 87 13.52 -3.15 14.88
C LEU A 87 14.36 -4.42 14.90
N VAL A 88 13.87 -5.49 14.25
CA VAL A 88 14.60 -6.76 14.12
C VAL A 88 15.90 -6.54 13.36
N VAL A 89 15.86 -5.84 12.22
CA VAL A 89 17.05 -5.51 11.42
C VAL A 89 18.03 -4.65 12.22
N ALA A 90 17.57 -3.61 12.90
CA ALA A 90 18.42 -2.77 13.74
C ALA A 90 19.12 -3.59 14.85
N LYS A 91 18.41 -4.55 15.44
CA LYS A 91 18.96 -5.46 16.45
C LYS A 91 20.03 -6.40 15.87
N ILE A 92 19.79 -6.98 14.69
CA ILE A 92 20.76 -7.84 13.99
C ILE A 92 22.03 -7.06 13.63
N LEU A 93 21.86 -5.84 13.10
CA LEU A 93 22.96 -4.97 12.69
C LEU A 93 23.63 -4.23 13.86
N LYS A 94 23.15 -4.41 15.09
CA LYS A 94 23.63 -3.74 16.30
C LYS A 94 23.63 -2.21 16.18
N THR A 95 22.73 -1.65 15.37
CA THR A 95 22.52 -0.20 15.26
C THR A 95 21.55 0.26 16.36
N LYS A 96 21.61 1.55 16.73
CA LYS A 96 20.76 2.13 17.78
C LYS A 96 19.91 3.29 17.26
N PRO A 97 19.06 3.08 16.22
CA PRO A 97 18.13 4.10 15.78
C PRO A 97 17.08 4.39 16.86
N SER A 98 16.53 5.61 16.85
CA SER A 98 15.39 5.94 17.71
C SER A 98 14.16 5.16 17.27
N ALA A 99 13.53 4.41 18.19
CA ALA A 99 12.30 3.67 17.90
C ALA A 99 11.17 4.58 17.37
N LYS A 100 11.08 5.82 17.89
CA LYS A 100 10.15 6.84 17.39
C LYS A 100 10.40 7.21 15.93
N SER A 101 11.68 7.28 15.54
CA SER A 101 12.08 7.56 14.16
C SER A 101 11.79 6.37 13.23
N LEU A 102 11.98 5.14 13.70
CA LEU A 102 11.63 3.94 12.94
C LEU A 102 10.11 3.84 12.74
N PHE A 103 9.34 4.10 13.78
CA PHE A 103 7.88 4.09 13.72
C PHE A 103 7.33 5.15 12.76
N SER A 104 7.78 6.40 12.89
CA SER A 104 7.38 7.48 11.99
C SER A 104 7.87 7.25 10.56
N GLY A 105 9.03 6.61 10.39
CA GLY A 105 9.51 6.13 9.09
C GLY A 105 8.63 5.04 8.47
N ALA A 106 8.20 4.04 9.25
CA ALA A 106 7.30 2.99 8.78
C ALA A 106 5.95 3.58 8.33
N VAL A 107 5.41 4.54 9.08
CA VAL A 107 4.21 5.29 8.68
C VAL A 107 4.45 6.03 7.37
N LEU A 108 5.59 6.73 7.22
CA LEU A 108 5.91 7.46 6.00
C LEU A 108 6.06 6.54 4.79
N LEU A 109 6.73 5.39 4.96
CA LEU A 109 6.85 4.36 3.93
C LEU A 109 5.47 3.92 3.45
N VAL A 110 4.60 3.53 4.39
CA VAL A 110 3.24 3.08 4.07
C VAL A 110 2.43 4.19 3.41
N LEU A 111 2.58 5.45 3.84
CA LEU A 111 1.92 6.59 3.19
C LEU A 111 2.37 6.74 1.72
N VAL A 112 3.67 6.70 1.44
CA VAL A 112 4.19 6.83 0.06
C VAL A 112 3.67 5.68 -0.81
N ILE A 113 3.68 4.45 -0.31
CA ILE A 113 3.14 3.30 -1.06
C ILE A 113 1.64 3.41 -1.31
N ASN A 114 0.86 3.96 -0.36
CA ASN A 114 -0.57 4.19 -0.55
C ASN A 114 -0.85 5.32 -1.54
N VAL A 115 -0.03 6.38 -1.60
CA VAL A 115 -0.13 7.41 -2.64
C VAL A 115 0.04 6.79 -4.03
N VAL A 116 1.08 5.98 -4.21
CA VAL A 116 1.32 5.29 -5.49
C VAL A 116 0.18 4.32 -5.81
N THR A 117 -0.29 3.55 -4.82
CA THR A 117 -1.42 2.62 -5.00
C THR A 117 -2.72 3.36 -5.39
N LEU A 118 -2.97 4.52 -4.79
CA LEU A 118 -4.15 5.34 -5.11
C LEU A 118 -4.10 5.86 -6.55
N ILE A 119 -2.93 6.33 -7.01
CA ILE A 119 -2.75 6.75 -8.41
C ILE A 119 -3.08 5.59 -9.36
N VAL A 120 -2.58 4.39 -9.07
CA VAL A 120 -2.89 3.19 -9.86
C VAL A 120 -4.37 2.85 -9.83
N ALA A 121 -5.00 2.90 -8.66
CA ALA A 121 -6.42 2.63 -8.52
C ALA A 121 -7.28 3.60 -9.33
N ILE A 122 -6.92 4.89 -9.35
CA ILE A 122 -7.57 5.90 -10.18
C ILE A 122 -7.40 5.57 -11.66
N ILE A 123 -6.19 5.26 -12.12
CA ILE A 123 -5.93 4.93 -13.52
C ILE A 123 -6.73 3.68 -13.92
N GLN A 124 -6.61 2.59 -13.16
CA GLN A 124 -7.31 1.34 -13.48
C GLN A 124 -8.83 1.53 -13.50
N PHE A 125 -9.38 2.30 -12.57
CA PHE A 125 -10.80 2.65 -12.55
C PHE A 125 -11.20 3.45 -13.80
N LEU A 126 -10.46 4.50 -14.16
CA LEU A 126 -10.77 5.34 -15.32
C LEU A 126 -10.72 4.59 -16.66
N PHE A 127 -9.85 3.58 -16.77
CA PHE A 127 -9.69 2.78 -17.98
C PHE A 127 -10.45 1.44 -17.95
N GLY A 128 -11.23 1.16 -16.89
CA GLY A 128 -11.97 -0.09 -16.75
C GLY A 128 -11.07 -1.34 -16.69
N LEU A 129 -9.85 -1.20 -16.19
CA LEU A 129 -8.89 -2.30 -16.07
C LEU A 129 -9.15 -3.10 -14.79
N ASN A 130 -9.47 -4.38 -14.96
CA ASN A 130 -9.70 -5.29 -13.83
C ASN A 130 -8.41 -5.45 -13.01
N PRO A 131 -8.40 -5.10 -11.70
CA PRO A 131 -7.23 -5.25 -10.83
C PRO A 131 -6.82 -6.70 -10.55
N GLU A 132 -7.67 -7.69 -10.83
CA GLU A 132 -7.28 -9.11 -10.76
C GLU A 132 -6.41 -9.53 -11.96
N ASP A 133 -6.64 -8.93 -13.12
CA ASP A 133 -5.98 -9.32 -14.37
C ASP A 133 -4.74 -8.47 -14.65
N TYR A 134 -4.78 -7.19 -14.24
CA TYR A 134 -3.78 -6.18 -14.53
C TYR A 134 -3.28 -5.50 -13.25
N ASN A 135 -1.96 -5.37 -13.15
CA ASN A 135 -1.29 -4.47 -12.23
C ASN A 135 -0.37 -3.56 -13.05
N ILE A 136 -0.78 -2.30 -13.23
CA ILE A 136 -0.06 -1.32 -14.08
C ILE A 136 1.38 -1.07 -13.59
N LEU A 137 1.69 -1.33 -12.32
CA LEU A 137 3.05 -1.19 -11.79
C LEU A 137 3.95 -2.38 -12.07
N SER A 138 3.39 -3.47 -12.60
CA SER A 138 4.13 -4.70 -12.88
C SER A 138 4.22 -4.99 -14.37
N LEU A 139 5.13 -5.89 -14.74
CA LEU A 139 5.28 -6.32 -16.13
C LEU A 139 4.07 -7.12 -16.65
N ASN A 140 3.12 -7.51 -15.78
CA ASN A 140 1.91 -8.21 -16.23
C ASN A 140 0.98 -7.34 -17.07
N VAL A 141 1.21 -6.02 -17.13
CA VAL A 141 0.47 -5.12 -18.04
C VAL A 141 0.62 -5.52 -19.51
N PHE A 142 1.71 -6.20 -19.87
CA PHE A 142 1.95 -6.72 -21.23
C PHE A 142 1.33 -8.11 -21.47
N ASN A 143 0.93 -8.82 -20.42
CA ASN A 143 0.31 -10.16 -20.51
C ASN A 143 -0.55 -10.42 -19.26
N ALA A 144 -1.85 -10.20 -19.38
CA ALA A 144 -2.83 -10.28 -18.30
C ALA A 144 -2.81 -11.66 -17.60
N GLY A 145 -2.95 -11.65 -16.28
CA GLY A 145 -2.97 -12.87 -15.47
C GLY A 145 -1.62 -13.61 -15.33
N ASN A 146 -0.54 -13.13 -15.97
CA ASN A 146 0.78 -13.73 -15.85
C ASN A 146 1.43 -13.42 -14.49
N GLN A 147 1.40 -14.39 -13.58
CA GLN A 147 1.94 -14.23 -12.22
C GLN A 147 3.46 -14.04 -12.15
N ILE A 148 4.22 -14.57 -13.12
CA ILE A 148 5.68 -14.40 -13.16
C ILE A 148 6.01 -12.94 -13.45
N LEU A 149 5.32 -12.35 -14.43
CA LEU A 149 5.49 -10.93 -14.76
C LEU A 149 4.95 -10.01 -13.66
N ALA A 150 3.90 -10.44 -12.95
CA ALA A 150 3.34 -9.70 -11.83
C ALA A 150 4.31 -9.53 -10.65
N ALA A 151 5.27 -10.46 -10.48
CA ALA A 151 6.29 -10.36 -9.44
C ALA A 151 7.29 -9.21 -9.66
N PHE A 152 7.48 -8.78 -10.92
CA PHE A 152 8.32 -7.64 -11.26
C PHE A 152 7.52 -6.34 -11.16
N ASP A 153 7.30 -5.91 -9.92
CA ASP A 153 6.43 -4.79 -9.57
C ASP A 153 7.25 -3.59 -9.02
N LEU A 154 7.02 -2.41 -9.60
CA LEU A 154 7.60 -1.14 -9.14
C LEU A 154 7.20 -0.82 -7.70
N LYS A 155 5.99 -1.16 -7.26
CA LYS A 155 5.53 -1.02 -5.87
C LYS A 155 6.42 -1.80 -4.92
N LEU A 156 6.69 -3.06 -5.22
CA LEU A 156 7.57 -3.92 -4.40
C LEU A 156 8.98 -3.35 -4.37
N THR A 157 9.50 -2.95 -5.54
CA THR A 157 10.83 -2.35 -5.66
C THR A 157 10.95 -1.06 -4.83
N LEU A 158 9.97 -0.16 -4.93
CA LEU A 158 9.92 1.08 -4.15
C LEU A 158 9.78 0.81 -2.65
N GLN A 159 8.95 -0.16 -2.26
CA GLN A 159 8.75 -0.54 -0.87
C GLN A 159 10.04 -1.06 -0.23
N SER A 160 10.75 -1.97 -0.92
CA SER A 160 12.05 -2.48 -0.48
C SER A 160 13.10 -1.38 -0.40
N TYR A 161 13.11 -0.46 -1.38
CA TYR A 161 14.00 0.69 -1.37
C TYR A 161 13.77 1.59 -0.15
N LEU A 162 12.53 1.99 0.12
CA LEU A 162 12.18 2.84 1.26
C LEU A 162 12.42 2.12 2.60
N PHE A 163 12.21 0.81 2.65
CA PHE A 163 12.51 0.01 3.85
C PHE A 163 13.99 0.05 4.20
N MET A 164 14.89 0.00 3.21
CA MET A 164 16.34 0.12 3.43
C MET A 164 16.75 1.48 4.03
N LEU A 165 15.90 2.51 3.90
CA LEU A 165 16.15 3.84 4.46
C LEU A 165 15.69 4.00 5.93
N LEU A 166 15.05 2.98 6.52
CA LEU A 166 14.62 2.97 7.93
C LEU A 166 15.78 2.67 8.88
#